data_AF-A0A6N0LJT0-F1
#
_entry.id   AF-A0A6N0LJT0-F1
#
_cell.length_a   1.000
_cell.length_b   1.000
_cell.length_c   1.000
_cell.angle_alpha   90.00
_cell.angle_beta   90.00
_cell.angle_gamma   90.00
#
_symmetry.space_group_name_H-M   'P 1'
#
loop_
_entity.id
_entity.type
_entity.pdbx_description
1 polymer ?
#
loop_
_entity_poly.entity_id
_entity_poly.type
_entity_poly.pdbx_seq_one_letter_code
_entity_poly.pdbx_strand_id
1 'polypeptide(L)' 'MVQQIRHNEPQYICIIPVERITANQDEEIMTFGISADDAKKQGEKLLASTYSCNKSQVLELIQQARIEPIAKWCAPKKR' A
#
# COMPACT_ATOMS: atom_id res chain seq x y z
N MET A 1 -27.71 -12.34 8.42
CA MET A 1 -27.29 -10.93 8.56
C MET A 1 -26.28 -10.64 7.45
N VAL A 2 -26.52 -9.70 6.54
CA VAL A 2 -25.60 -9.41 5.42
C VAL A 2 -24.72 -8.22 5.82
N GLN A 3 -23.42 -8.49 6.03
CA GLN A 3 -22.41 -7.47 6.32
C GLN A 3 -22.16 -6.65 5.04
N GLN A 4 -22.10 -5.31 5.17
CA GLN A 4 -21.78 -4.43 4.04
C GLN A 4 -20.29 -4.07 4.10
N ILE A 5 -19.66 -4.09 2.93
CA ILE A 5 -18.28 -3.67 2.75
C ILE A 5 -18.23 -2.15 2.95
N ARG A 6 -17.37 -1.67 3.84
CA ARG A 6 -17.15 -0.23 3.99
C ARG A 6 -16.37 0.29 2.78
N HIS A 7 -17.02 1.08 1.93
CA HIS A 7 -16.46 1.54 0.67
C HIS A 7 -15.35 2.60 0.85
N ASN A 8 -15.27 3.24 2.03
CA ASN A 8 -14.26 4.26 2.35
C ASN A 8 -13.14 3.75 3.26
N GLU A 9 -13.05 2.44 3.50
CA GLU A 9 -11.94 1.84 4.24
C GLU A 9 -10.92 1.25 3.28
N PRO A 10 -9.62 1.16 3.67
CA PRO A 10 -8.62 0.55 2.84
C PRO A 10 -9.00 -0.89 2.49
N GLN A 11 -8.93 -1.20 1.20
CA GLN A 11 -9.20 -2.55 0.67
C GLN A 11 -7.95 -3.19 0.09
N TYR A 12 -6.87 -2.42 -0.07
CA TYR A 12 -5.63 -2.88 -0.67
C TYR A 12 -4.44 -2.42 0.16
N ILE A 13 -3.44 -3.29 0.23
CA ILE A 13 -2.09 -2.99 0.71
C ILE A 13 -1.16 -3.00 -0.49
N CYS A 14 -0.29 -2.01 -0.58
CA CYS A 14 0.86 -2.01 -1.46
C CYS A 14 2.09 -2.26 -0.60
N ILE A 15 2.75 -3.39 -0.83
CA ILE A 15 3.96 -3.84 -0.12
C ILE A 15 5.15 -3.58 -1.06
N ILE A 16 6.08 -2.74 -0.62
CA ILE A 16 7.24 -2.32 -1.41
C ILE A 16 8.50 -2.78 -0.69
N PRO A 17 9.28 -3.70 -1.27
CA PRO A 17 10.57 -4.08 -0.69
C PRO A 17 11.55 -2.90 -0.85
N VAL A 18 12.22 -2.52 0.24
CA VAL A 18 13.20 -1.40 0.23
C VAL A 18 14.63 -1.85 0.49
N GLU A 19 14.90 -3.14 0.38
CA GLU A 19 16.24 -3.73 0.52
C GLU A 19 17.30 -3.03 -0.34
N ARG A 20 16.94 -2.57 -1.55
CA ARG A 20 17.86 -1.93 -2.49
C ARG A 20 18.32 -0.55 -2.03
N ILE A 21 17.56 0.11 -1.15
CA ILE A 21 17.84 1.46 -0.69
C ILE A 21 18.31 1.49 0.77
N THR A 22 17.89 0.53 1.61
CA THR A 22 18.28 0.49 3.03
C THR A 22 19.36 -0.55 3.34
N ALA A 23 19.70 -1.42 2.39
CA ALA A 23 20.58 -2.58 2.58
C ALA A 23 20.08 -3.57 3.65
N ASN A 24 18.81 -3.47 4.03
CA ASN A 24 18.14 -4.36 4.98
C ASN A 24 17.14 -5.25 4.24
N GLN A 25 17.40 -6.55 4.21
CA GLN A 25 16.60 -7.53 3.47
C GLN A 25 15.19 -7.74 4.03
N ASP A 26 14.99 -7.42 5.32
CA ASP A 26 13.72 -7.62 5.99
C ASP A 26 12.84 -6.36 5.99
N GLU A 27 13.32 -5.26 5.39
CA GLU A 27 12.61 -3.98 5.43
C GLU A 27 11.67 -3.81 4.24
N GLU A 28 10.39 -3.62 4.56
CA GLU A 28 9.32 -3.40 3.61
C GLU A 28 8.48 -2.19 4.02
N ILE A 29 8.03 -1.43 3.03
CA ILE A 29 7.01 -0.39 3.22
C ILE A 29 5.65 -0.98 2.91
N MET A 30 4.70 -0.77 3.82
CA MET A 30 3.30 -1.14 3.59
C MET A 30 2.43 0.12 3.55
N THR A 31 1.76 0.38 2.44
CA THR A 31 0.80 1.47 2.30
C THR A 31 -0.60 0.95 2.01
N PHE A 32 -1.60 1.67 2.52
CA PHE A 32 -2.99 1.26 2.48
C PHE A 32 -3.80 2.20 1.59
N GLY A 33 -4.72 1.65 0.80
CA GLY A 33 -5.58 2.43 -0.08
C GLY A 33 -6.94 1.81 -0.32
N ILE A 34 -7.91 2.65 -0.67
CA ILE A 34 -9.27 2.20 -1.00
C ILE A 34 -9.27 1.42 -2.34
N SER A 35 -8.32 1.73 -3.22
CA SER A 35 -8.02 1.01 -4.45
C SER A 35 -6.53 0.63 -4.51
N ALA A 36 -6.18 -0.29 -5.42
CA ALA A 36 -4.80 -0.64 -5.71
C ALA A 36 -3.95 0.57 -6.13
N ASP A 37 -4.51 1.46 -6.96
CA ASP A 37 -3.83 2.67 -7.43
C ASP A 37 -3.65 3.70 -6.30
N ASP A 38 -4.63 3.81 -5.41
CA ASP A 38 -4.52 4.66 -4.23
C ASP A 38 -3.41 4.15 -3.29
N ALA A 39 -3.36 2.84 -3.02
CA ALA A 39 -2.31 2.23 -2.21
C ALA A 39 -0.91 2.46 -2.81
N LYS A 40 -0.77 2.28 -4.13
CA LYS A 40 0.47 2.58 -4.86
C LYS A 40 0.89 4.04 -4.75
N LYS A 41 -0.05 4.97 -4.98
CA LYS A 41 0.22 6.41 -4.91
C LYS A 41 0.65 6.86 -3.51
N GLN A 42 0.10 6.24 -2.47
CA GLN A 42 0.59 6.46 -1.10
C GLN A 42 2.02 5.93 -0.93
N GLY A 43 2.33 4.78 -1.51
CA GLY A 43 3.67 4.19 -1.53
C GLY A 43 4.69 5.09 -2.22
N GLU A 44 4.37 5.62 -3.40
CA GLU A 44 5.22 6.57 -4.14
C GLU A 44 5.57 7.81 -3.32
N LYS A 45 4.55 8.41 -2.66
CA LYS A 45 4.74 9.59 -1.80
C LYS A 45 5.64 9.26 -0.61
N LEU A 46 5.44 8.10 0.01
CA LEU A 46 6.21 7.69 1.17
C LEU A 46 7.67 7.41 0.81
N LEU A 47 7.93 6.76 -0.33
CA LEU A 47 9.29 6.58 -0.87
C LEU A 47 10.01 7.92 -1.11
N ALA A 48 9.31 8.87 -1.75
CA ALA A 48 9.87 10.19 -2.00
C ALA A 48 10.09 10.99 -0.71
N SER A 49 9.20 10.87 0.28
CA SER A 49 9.27 11.68 1.50
C SER A 49 10.20 11.11 2.57
N THR A 50 10.23 9.79 2.76
CA THR A 50 11.00 9.14 3.82
C THR A 50 12.41 8.80 3.35
N TYR A 51 12.54 8.30 2.13
CA TYR A 51 13.81 7.80 1.59
C TYR A 51 14.44 8.76 0.57
N SER A 52 13.80 9.91 0.32
CA SER A 52 14.25 10.89 -0.68
C SER A 52 14.48 10.28 -2.07
N CYS A 53 13.74 9.21 -2.41
CA CYS A 53 13.90 8.52 -3.68
C CYS A 53 13.56 9.45 -4.85
N ASN A 54 14.37 9.41 -5.90
CA ASN A 54 14.06 10.11 -7.15
C ASN A 54 12.98 9.36 -7.95
N LYS A 55 12.46 9.99 -9.02
CA LYS A 55 11.37 9.40 -9.83
C LYS A 55 11.71 8.03 -10.43
N SER A 56 12.96 7.81 -10.86
CA SER A 56 13.41 6.52 -11.42
C SER A 56 13.38 5.42 -10.36
N GLN A 57 13.94 5.71 -9.19
CA GLN A 57 13.99 4.79 -8.06
C GLN A 57 12.59 4.44 -7.58
N VAL A 58 11.70 5.43 -7.48
CA VAL A 58 10.30 5.20 -7.10
C VAL A 58 9.63 4.25 -8.09
N LEU A 59 9.80 4.47 -9.41
CA LEU A 59 9.20 3.61 -10.42
C LEU A 59 9.74 2.17 -10.36
N GLU A 60 11.05 2.00 -10.16
CA GLU A 60 11.67 0.67 -10.02
C GLU A 60 11.17 -0.08 -8.79
N LEU A 61 11.02 0.61 -7.65
CA LEU A 61 10.52 0.02 -6.41
C LEU A 61 9.03 -0.32 -6.51
N ILE A 62 8.23 0.56 -7.13
CA ILE A 62 6.80 0.33 -7.35
C ILE A 62 6.54 -0.81 -8.34
N GLN A 63 7.41 -1.02 -9.33
CA GLN A 63 7.32 -2.18 -10.23
C GLN A 63 7.55 -3.51 -9.50
N GLN A 64 8.36 -3.50 -8.44
CA GLN A 64 8.61 -4.66 -7.58
C GLN A 64 7.58 -4.81 -6.46
N ALA A 65 6.70 -3.82 -6.30
CA ALA A 65 5.70 -3.82 -5.26
C ALA A 65 4.62 -4.88 -5.51
N ARG A 66 4.17 -5.50 -4.42
CA ARG A 66 3.08 -6.46 -4.41
C ARG A 66 1.82 -5.76 -3.92
N ILE A 67 0.70 -5.97 -4.61
CA ILE A 67 -0.59 -5.48 -4.15
C ILE A 67 -1.38 -6.66 -3.60
N GLU A 68 -1.80 -6.54 -2.35
CA GLU A 68 -2.61 -7.55 -1.69
C GLU A 68 -3.97 -6.98 -1.31
N PRO A 69 -5.07 -7.71 -1.55
CA PRO A 69 -6.38 -7.32 -1.05
C PRO A 69 -6.44 -7.55 0.47
N ILE A 70 -6.98 -6.58 1.20
CA ILE A 70 -7.29 -6.71 2.62
C ILE A 70 -8.61 -7.47 2.74
N ALA A 71 -8.69 -8.38 3.71
CA ALA A 71 -9.97 -8.97 4.09
C ALA A 71 -10.98 -7.84 4.34
N LYS A 72 -12.11 -7.89 3.63
CA LYS A 72 -13.10 -6.80 3.66
C LYS A 72 -13.54 -6.56 5.09
N TRP A 73 -13.42 -5.31 5.52
CA TRP A 73 -13.85 -4.92 6.86
C TRP A 73 -15.37 -5.02 6.93
N CYS A 74 -15.82 -6.10 7.56
CA CYS A 74 -17.23 -6.37 7.74
C CYS A 74 -17.77 -5.58 8.92
N ALA A 75 -18.56 -4.55 8.65
CA ALA A 75 -19.25 -3.82 9.71
C ALA A 75 -20.73 -4.25 9.79
N PRO A 76 -21.31 -4.29 11.00
CA PRO A 76 -22.75 -4.48 11.15
C PRO A 76 -23.49 -3.36 10.42
N LYS A 77 -24.61 -3.70 9.74
CA LYS A 77 -25.51 -2.69 9.17
C LYS A 77 -25.92 -1.74 10.30
N LYS A 78 -25.66 -0.44 10.14
CA LYS A 78 -26.25 0.59 11.02
C LYS A 78 -27.77 0.41 10.94
N ARG A 79 -28.40 0.16 12.10
CA ARG A 79 -29.86 0.15 12.24
C ARG A 79 -30.38 1.57 12.24
#